data_AF-A0A1H6E3W1-F1
#
_entry.id   AF-A0A1H6E3W1-F1
#
_cell.length_a   1.000
_cell.length_b   1.000
_cell.length_c   1.000
_cell.angle_alpha   90.00
_cell.angle_beta   90.00
_cell.angle_gamma   90.00
#
_symmetry.space_group_name_H-M   'P 1'
#
loop_
_entity.id
_entity.type
_entity.pdbx_description
1 polymer ?
#
loop_
_entity_poly.entity_id
_entity_poly.type
_entity_poly.pdbx_seq_one_letter_code
_entity_poly.pdbx_strand_id
1 'polypeptide(L)'
;MARRLKREGIYVFHNFIAQIWREHDLKPHRQGTFKLSTDPDFAEKVIDVVGLYLAPPVGAVVLSVDEKTQIQALDRIQPVLPISFGSTEQRTHNYVRHGTTNLFAALDVAGPP
;
A
#
# COMPACT_ATOMS: atom_id res chain seq x y z
N MET A 1 -18.82 15.81 3.42
CA MET A 1 -19.15 16.99 2.59
C MET A 1 -20.66 17.19 2.42
N ALA A 2 -21.37 16.37 1.64
CA ALA A 2 -22.79 16.56 1.33
C ALA A 2 -23.74 16.60 2.56
N ARG A 3 -23.52 15.74 3.57
CA ARG A 3 -24.30 15.74 4.82
C ARG A 3 -24.05 16.98 5.71
N ARG A 4 -22.93 17.69 5.52
CA ARG A 4 -22.59 18.93 6.24
C ARG A 4 -23.26 20.13 5.58
N LEU A 5 -23.14 20.24 4.26
CA LEU A 5 -23.77 21.30 3.45
C LEU A 5 -25.30 21.30 3.59
N LYS A 6 -25.93 20.12 3.60
CA LYS A 6 -27.38 19.99 3.84
C LYS A 6 -27.82 20.49 5.23
N ARG A 7 -26.93 20.47 6.23
CA ARG A 7 -27.19 20.95 7.59
C ARG A 7 -27.11 22.47 7.69
N GLU A 8 -26.29 23.08 6.84
CA GLU A 8 -26.12 24.53 6.69
C GLU A 8 -27.17 25.13 5.72
N GLY A 9 -28.15 24.34 5.27
CA GLY A 9 -29.21 24.79 4.34
C GLY A 9 -28.76 24.93 2.88
N ILE A 10 -27.54 24.51 2.56
CA ILE A 10 -26.96 24.64 1.22
C ILE A 10 -27.29 23.37 0.42
N TYR A 11 -28.14 23.54 -0.59
CA TYR A 11 -28.49 22.47 -1.54
C TYR A 11 -27.54 22.52 -2.73
N VAL A 12 -26.83 21.41 -2.97
CA VAL A 12 -25.92 21.27 -4.10
C VAL A 12 -26.33 20.08 -4.94
N PHE A 13 -26.53 20.30 -6.23
CA PHE A 13 -26.89 19.23 -7.15
C PHE A 13 -25.64 18.43 -7.56
N HIS A 14 -25.82 17.12 -7.81
CA HIS A 14 -24.71 16.23 -8.16
C HIS A 14 -24.03 16.65 -9.48
N ASN A 15 -24.79 17.20 -10.43
CA ASN A 15 -24.31 17.68 -11.73
C ASN A 15 -23.39 18.90 -11.57
N PHE A 16 -23.72 19.82 -10.65
CA PHE A 16 -22.91 20.99 -10.32
C PHE A 16 -21.56 20.58 -9.74
N ILE A 17 -21.54 19.61 -8.82
CA ILE A 17 -20.29 19.05 -8.28
C ILE A 17 -19.48 18.35 -9.38
N ALA A 18 -20.12 17.55 -10.24
CA ALA A 18 -19.45 16.88 -11.35
C ALA A 18 -18.90 17.85 -12.40
N GLN A 19 -19.52 19.03 -12.57
CA GLN A 19 -19.01 20.09 -13.42
C GLN A 19 -17.76 20.73 -12.81
N ILE A 20 -17.81 21.13 -11.53
CA ILE A 20 -16.65 21.65 -10.80
C ILE A 20 -15.47 20.68 -10.87
N TRP A 21 -15.72 19.38 -10.68
CA TRP A 21 -14.64 18.38 -10.77
C TRP A 21 -14.00 18.30 -12.16
N ARG A 22 -14.80 18.40 -13.23
CA ARG A 22 -14.27 18.39 -14.60
C ARG A 22 -13.53 19.68 -14.94
N GLU A 23 -14.06 20.83 -14.54
CA GLU A 23 -13.44 22.14 -14.78
C GLU A 23 -12.08 22.28 -14.08
N HIS A 24 -11.91 21.66 -12.92
CA HIS A 24 -10.67 21.72 -12.13
C HIS A 24 -9.82 20.43 -12.21
N ASP A 25 -10.12 19.51 -13.12
CA ASP A 25 -9.48 18.17 -13.24
C ASP A 25 -9.36 17.41 -11.89
N LEU A 26 -10.33 17.63 -10.99
CA LEU A 26 -10.36 16.93 -9.72
C LEU A 26 -10.81 15.49 -9.95
N LYS A 27 -10.01 14.55 -9.44
CA LYS A 27 -10.28 13.11 -9.51
C LYS A 27 -10.42 12.56 -8.09
N PRO A 28 -11.59 12.71 -7.43
CA PRO A 28 -11.78 12.32 -6.03
C PRO A 28 -11.55 10.83 -5.75
N HIS A 29 -11.72 9.99 -6.78
CA HIS A 29 -11.47 8.56 -6.73
C HIS A 29 -9.98 8.22 -6.82
N ARG A 30 -9.13 9.17 -7.19
CA ARG A 30 -7.67 9.01 -7.16
C ARG A 30 -7.16 9.63 -5.88
N GLN A 31 -6.62 8.78 -5.01
CA GLN A 31 -5.87 9.23 -3.85
C GLN A 31 -4.39 8.94 -4.12
N GLY A 32 -3.58 9.99 -4.10
CA GLY A 32 -2.13 9.88 -4.17
C GLY A 32 -1.55 10.02 -2.77
N THR A 33 -0.49 9.28 -2.49
CA THR A 33 0.39 9.56 -1.37
C THR A 33 1.46 10.53 -1.87
N PHE A 34 1.78 11.57 -1.10
CA PHE A 34 2.97 12.37 -1.32
C PHE A 34 3.86 12.23 -0.09
N LYS A 35 5.15 12.01 -0.32
CA LYS A 35 6.17 12.13 0.72
C LYS A 35 6.95 13.41 0.40
N LEU A 36 6.81 14.40 1.27
CA LEU A 36 7.68 15.57 1.26
C LEU A 36 8.75 15.34 2.33
N SER A 37 10.02 15.40 1.95
CA SER A 37 11.12 15.45 2.92
C SER A 37 11.38 16.90 3.28
N THR A 38 11.62 17.19 4.57
CA THR A 38 12.09 18.49 5.06
C THR A 38 13.61 18.60 5.07
N ASP A 39 14.29 17.55 4.62
CA ASP A 39 15.75 17.48 4.57
C ASP A 39 16.28 18.34 3.41
N PRO A 40 17.11 19.36 3.68
CA PRO A 40 17.67 20.21 2.63
C PRO A 40 18.49 19.42 1.60
N ASP A 41 19.07 18.29 2.00
CA ASP A 41 19.93 17.46 1.16
C ASP A 41 19.17 16.25 0.56
N PHE A 42 17.83 16.26 0.60
CA PHE A 42 17.01 15.11 0.19
C PHE A 42 17.33 14.61 -1.22
N ALA A 43 17.48 15.52 -2.18
CA ALA A 43 17.75 15.15 -3.56
C ALA A 43 19.10 14.42 -3.71
N GLU A 44 20.14 14.92 -3.05
CA GLU A 44 21.47 14.31 -3.08
C GLU A 44 21.47 12.92 -2.45
N LYS A 45 20.82 12.76 -1.29
CA LYS A 45 20.67 11.47 -0.61
C LYS A 45 19.91 10.45 -1.46
N VAL A 46 18.85 10.88 -2.14
CA VAL A 46 18.10 10.00 -3.06
C VAL A 46 18.98 9.56 -4.22
N ILE A 47 19.74 10.47 -4.82
CA ILE A 47 20.66 10.14 -5.92
C ILE A 47 21.72 9.14 -5.45
N ASP A 48 22.29 9.33 -4.27
CA ASP A 48 23.29 8.44 -3.70
C ASP A 48 22.73 7.02 -3.49
N VAL A 49 21.55 6.90 -2.87
CA VAL A 49 20.89 5.61 -2.64
C VAL A 49 20.50 4.92 -3.95
N VAL A 50 19.92 5.66 -4.92
CA VAL A 50 19.57 5.10 -6.24
C VAL A 50 20.84 4.73 -7.03
N GLY A 51 21.94 5.46 -6.83
CA GLY A 51 23.24 5.17 -7.40
C GLY A 51 23.71 3.75 -7.10
N LEU A 52 23.43 3.24 -5.89
CA LEU A 52 23.77 1.86 -5.50
C LEU A 52 23.08 0.80 -6.37
N TYR A 53 21.90 1.10 -6.92
CA TYR A 53 21.17 0.20 -7.83
C TYR A 53 21.68 0.28 -9.27
N LEU A 54 22.17 1.44 -9.69
CA LEU A 54 22.59 1.70 -11.08
C LEU A 54 24.06 1.35 -11.33
N ALA A 55 24.92 1.64 -10.36
CA ALA A 55 26.36 1.48 -10.44
C ALA A 55 26.89 0.95 -9.09
N PRO A 56 26.64 -0.34 -8.78
CA PRO A 56 27.08 -0.95 -7.53
C PRO A 56 28.62 -0.89 -7.43
N PRO A 57 29.18 -0.62 -6.24
CA PRO A 57 30.62 -0.64 -6.05
C PRO A 57 31.23 -2.03 -6.37
N VAL A 58 32.48 -2.03 -6.86
CA VAL A 58 33.17 -3.27 -7.25
C VAL A 58 33.32 -4.18 -6.03
N GLY A 59 32.81 -5.42 -6.15
CA GLY A 59 32.87 -6.43 -5.08
C GLY A 59 31.87 -6.21 -3.94
N ALA A 60 30.93 -5.28 -4.08
CA ALA A 60 29.88 -5.07 -3.09
C ALA A 60 28.66 -5.98 -3.33
N VAL A 61 27.99 -6.36 -2.24
CA VAL A 61 26.66 -6.97 -2.27
C VAL A 61 25.64 -5.88 -1.96
N VAL A 62 24.66 -5.69 -2.84
CA VAL A 62 23.60 -4.69 -2.66
C VAL A 62 22.27 -5.42 -2.49
N LEU A 63 21.69 -5.28 -1.30
CA LEU A 63 20.40 -5.90 -0.95
C LEU A 63 19.30 -4.83 -0.86
N SER A 64 18.19 -5.07 -1.56
CA SER A 64 16.94 -4.33 -1.36
C SER A 64 16.09 -5.09 -0.36
N VAL A 65 15.87 -4.51 0.82
CA VAL A 65 15.09 -5.15 1.89
C VAL A 65 13.73 -4.46 2.03
N ASP A 66 12.67 -5.26 2.06
CA ASP A 66 11.31 -4.80 2.42
C ASP A 66 10.84 -5.51 3.69
N GLU A 67 10.16 -4.76 4.56
CA GLU A 67 9.52 -5.27 5.77
C GLU A 67 8.01 -5.09 5.67
N LYS A 68 7.30 -6.21 5.76
CA LYS A 68 5.87 -6.21 6.01
C LYS A 68 5.62 -6.45 7.49
N THR A 69 5.41 -5.36 8.22
CA THR A 69 5.11 -5.38 9.66
C THR A 69 3.67 -5.78 9.96
N GLN A 70 3.41 -6.18 11.21
CA GLN A 70 2.07 -6.34 11.78
C GLN A 70 1.16 -7.34 11.02
N ILE A 71 1.75 -8.35 10.38
CA ILE A 71 1.00 -9.43 9.76
C ILE A 71 0.31 -10.19 10.89
N GLN A 72 -1.02 -10.26 10.87
CA GLN A 72 -1.76 -10.99 11.89
C GLN A 72 -1.54 -12.49 11.69
N ALA A 73 -1.03 -13.16 12.73
CA ALA A 73 -0.94 -14.61 12.76
C ALA A 73 -2.33 -15.15 13.12
N LEU A 74 -3.12 -15.46 12.09
CA LEU A 74 -4.49 -15.96 12.23
C LEU A 74 -4.53 -17.44 11.87
N ASP A 75 -5.16 -18.23 12.73
CA ASP A 75 -5.55 -19.60 12.40
C ASP A 75 -7.08 -19.72 12.34
N ARG A 76 -7.59 -20.67 11.54
CA ARG A 76 -9.03 -20.91 11.40
C ARG A 76 -9.50 -21.86 12.49
N ILE A 77 -10.66 -21.58 13.08
CA ILE A 77 -11.22 -22.43 14.13
C ILE A 77 -11.67 -23.79 13.57
N GLN A 78 -12.09 -23.84 12.30
CA GLN A 78 -12.45 -25.08 11.61
C GLN A 78 -11.53 -25.31 10.41
N PRO A 79 -11.18 -26.58 10.12
CA PRO A 79 -10.39 -26.92 8.96
C PRO A 79 -11.13 -26.52 7.68
N VAL A 80 -10.36 -26.08 6.69
CA VAL A 80 -10.88 -25.72 5.37
C VAL A 80 -11.50 -26.96 4.72
N LEU A 81 -12.73 -26.83 4.22
CA LEU A 81 -13.38 -27.93 3.51
C LEU A 81 -12.70 -28.16 2.16
N PRO A 82 -12.48 -29.42 1.74
CA PRO A 82 -11.86 -29.73 0.45
C PRO A 82 -12.65 -29.10 -0.70
N ILE A 83 -11.94 -28.52 -1.66
CA ILE A 83 -12.55 -28.08 -2.92
C ILE A 83 -13.02 -29.31 -3.68
N SER A 84 -14.26 -29.30 -4.14
CA SER A 84 -14.85 -30.36 -4.96
C SER A 84 -15.50 -29.77 -6.20
N PHE A 85 -15.74 -30.60 -7.21
CA PHE A 85 -16.33 -30.14 -8.47
C PHE A 85 -17.71 -29.51 -8.22
N GLY A 86 -17.88 -28.25 -8.64
CA GLY A 86 -19.09 -27.47 -8.40
C GLY A 86 -19.19 -26.79 -7.02
N SER A 87 -18.19 -26.94 -6.14
CA SER A 87 -18.15 -26.29 -4.83
C SER A 87 -16.91 -25.41 -4.66
N THR A 88 -17.12 -24.18 -4.19
CA THR A 88 -16.02 -23.26 -3.86
C THR A 88 -15.49 -23.54 -2.45
N GLU A 89 -14.21 -23.25 -2.22
CA GLU A 89 -13.61 -23.31 -0.88
C GLU A 89 -14.46 -22.53 0.14
N GLN A 90 -14.86 -23.20 1.22
CA GLN A 90 -15.58 -22.57 2.32
C GLN A 90 -14.65 -22.35 3.52
N ARG A 91 -14.67 -21.13 4.05
CA ARG A 91 -13.89 -20.73 5.22
C ARG A 91 -14.85 -20.21 6.29
N THR A 92 -14.73 -20.71 7.51
CA THR A 92 -15.45 -20.15 8.65
C THR A 92 -14.94 -18.75 8.97
N HIS A 93 -15.86 -17.85 9.31
CA HIS A 93 -15.53 -16.48 9.69
C HIS A 93 -14.71 -16.39 10.99
N ASN A 94 -14.91 -17.34 11.91
CA ASN A 94 -14.23 -17.32 13.21
C ASN A 94 -12.75 -17.73 13.07
N TYR A 95 -11.89 -17.03 13.80
CA TYR A 95 -10.44 -17.24 13.81
C TYR A 95 -9.87 -17.16 15.23
N VAL A 96 -8.74 -17.84 15.45
CA VAL A 96 -7.90 -17.66 16.63
C VAL A 96 -6.77 -16.70 16.28
N ARG A 97 -6.51 -15.74 17.16
CA ARG A 97 -5.44 -14.76 16.98
C ARG A 97 -4.23 -15.18 17.81
N HIS A 98 -3.10 -15.40 17.14
CA HIS A 98 -1.83 -15.80 17.77
C HIS A 98 -0.83 -14.62 17.92
N GLY A 99 -1.31 -13.39 17.73
CA GLY A 99 -0.49 -12.18 17.78
C GLY A 99 -0.18 -11.65 16.38
N THR A 100 0.96 -10.97 16.26
CA THR A 100 1.44 -10.35 15.02
C THR A 100 2.87 -10.81 14.73
N THR A 101 3.17 -11.06 13.46
CA THR A 101 4.52 -11.37 12.97
C THR A 101 4.96 -10.29 11.96
N ASN A 102 6.27 -10.19 11.74
CA ASN A 102 6.85 -9.35 10.70
C ASN A 102 7.51 -10.27 9.65
N LEU A 103 7.31 -9.95 8.38
CA LEU A 103 7.98 -10.62 7.27
C LEU A 103 9.06 -9.68 6.72
N PHE A 104 10.29 -10.17 6.67
CA PHE A 104 11.40 -9.51 5.99
C PHE A 104 11.72 -10.27 4.71
N ALA A 105 11.89 -9.55 3.61
CA ALA A 105 12.38 -10.10 2.36
C ALA A 105 13.55 -9.26 1.86
N ALA A 106 14.61 -9.92 1.40
CA ALA A 106 15.75 -9.28 0.79
C ALA A 106 15.92 -9.79 -0.63
N LEU A 107 16.07 -8.86 -1.57
CA LEU A 107 16.43 -9.15 -2.96
C LEU A 107 17.89 -8.75 -3.17
N ASP A 108 18.70 -9.68 -3.66
CA ASP A 108 20.02 -9.35 -4.18
C ASP A 108 19.88 -8.68 -5.55
N VAL A 109 20.33 -7.44 -5.65
CA VAL A 109 20.14 -6.59 -6.83
C VAL A 109 21.39 -6.51 -7.69
N ALA A 110 22.56 -6.84 -7.13
CA ALA A 110 23.85 -6.60 -7.79
C ALA A 110 24.98 -7.54 -7.34
N GLY A 111 24.69 -8.58 -6.57
CA GLY A 111 25.69 -9.54 -6.12
C GLY A 111 26.42 -10.22 -7.28
N PRO A 112 27.67 -10.66 -7.06
CA PRO A 112 28.41 -11.43 -8.06
C PRO A 112 27.67 -12.75 -8.37
N PRO A 113 27.80 -13.28 -9.61
CA PRO A 113 27.19 -14.55 -10.02
C PRO A 113 27.71 -15.76 -9.22
#